data_AF-A0A3A4S4A4-F1
#
_entry.id   AF-A0A3A4S4A4-F1
#
_cell.length_a   1.000
_cell.length_b   1.000
_cell.length_c   1.000
_cell.angle_alpha   90.00
_cell.angle_beta   90.00
_cell.angle_gamma   90.00
#
_symmetry.space_group_name_H-M   'P 1'
#
loop_
_entity.id
_entity.type
_entity.pdbx_description
1 polymer ?
#
loop_
_entity_poly.entity_id
_entity_poly.type
_entity_poly.pdbx_seq_one_letter_code
_entity_poly.pdbx_strand_id
1 'polypeptide(L)' 'MEIAERTDRTKFRDQVLKPLLDEELLQMTIPDKPTSSKQRYQTTEQGRALLERLDMEGGRS' A
#
# COMPACT_ATOMS: atom_id res chain seq x y z
N MET A 1 -7.95 15.83 -12.59
CA MET A 1 -8.49 14.48 -12.31
C MET A 1 -9.15 14.56 -10.96
N GLU A 2 -10.44 14.88 -10.97
CA GLU A 2 -11.28 15.12 -9.81
C GLU A 2 -12.02 13.83 -9.46
N ILE A 3 -11.71 13.24 -8.31
CA ILE A 3 -12.55 12.21 -7.70
C ILE A 3 -12.57 12.49 -6.20
N ALA A 4 -13.68 13.11 -5.76
CA ALA A 4 -14.15 13.28 -4.39
C ALA A 4 -13.36 14.20 -3.43
N GLU A 5 -13.97 15.35 -3.15
CA GLU A 5 -13.64 16.38 -2.15
C GLU A 5 -13.79 15.89 -0.69
N ARG A 6 -13.27 14.71 -0.35
CA ARG A 6 -13.08 14.29 1.04
C ARG A 6 -11.69 13.70 1.17
N THR A 7 -10.80 14.51 1.73
CA THR A 7 -9.45 14.14 2.18
C THR A 7 -9.54 13.18 3.39
N ASP A 8 -10.31 12.10 3.30
CA ASP A 8 -10.40 11.04 4.31
C ASP A 8 -9.14 10.14 4.19
N ARG A 9 -7.96 10.75 4.35
CA ARG A 9 -6.65 10.06 4.36
C ARG A 9 -6.64 8.90 5.36
N THR A 10 -7.43 9.02 6.42
CA THR A 10 -7.65 7.99 7.44
C THR A 10 -8.28 6.73 6.85
N LYS A 11 -9.35 6.87 6.03
CA LYS A 11 -10.02 5.71 5.43
C LYS A 11 -9.10 4.98 4.45
N PHE A 12 -8.36 5.73 3.63
CA PHE A 12 -7.37 5.11 2.73
C PHE A 12 -6.31 4.35 3.50
N ARG A 13 -5.76 4.93 4.57
CA ARG A 13 -4.75 4.25 5.39
C ARG A 13 -5.30 2.97 6.03
N ASP A 14 -6.48 3.04 6.61
CA ASP A 14 -7.03 1.92 7.38
C ASP A 14 -7.62 0.82 6.47
N GLN A 15 -8.14 1.17 5.29
CA GLN A 15 -8.73 0.20 4.36
C GLN A 15 -7.75 -0.36 3.33
N VAL A 16 -6.70 0.39 2.97
CA VAL A 16 -5.75 -0.03 1.92
C VAL A 16 -4.39 -0.34 2.53
N LEU A 17 -3.78 0.58 3.28
CA LEU A 17 -2.42 0.38 3.78
C LEU A 17 -2.36 -0.66 4.89
N LYS A 18 -3.31 -0.66 5.83
CA LYS A 18 -3.29 -1.57 6.98
C LYS A 18 -3.34 -3.06 6.56
N PRO A 19 -4.25 -3.52 5.69
CA PRO A 19 -4.22 -4.91 5.23
C PRO A 19 -2.91 -5.28 4.52
N LEU A 20 -2.36 -4.37 3.69
CA LEU A 20 -1.11 -4.62 2.97
C LEU A 20 0.12 -4.68 3.89
N LEU A 21 0.08 -3.98 5.03
CA LEU A 21 1.10 -4.07 6.08
C LEU A 21 0.94 -5.36 6.90
N ASP A 22 -0.30 -5.73 7.24
CA ASP A 22 -0.61 -6.95 8.00
C ASP A 22 -0.26 -8.22 7.20
N GLU A 23 -0.41 -8.20 5.87
CA GLU A 23 0.03 -9.27 4.97
C GLU A 23 1.52 -9.18 4.58
N GLU A 24 2.29 -8.30 5.22
CA GLU A 24 3.72 -8.11 4.98
C GLU A 24 4.07 -7.78 3.50
N LEU A 25 3.12 -7.30 2.69
CA LEU A 25 3.32 -6.91 1.30
C LEU A 25 3.98 -5.54 1.19
N LEU A 26 3.70 -4.67 2.16
CA LEU A 26 4.31 -3.36 2.34
C LEU A 26 4.97 -3.29 3.71
N GLN A 27 5.99 -2.45 3.84
CA GLN A 27 6.63 -2.10 5.11
C GLN A 27 6.78 -0.59 5.26
N MET A 28 6.77 -0.12 6.51
CA MET A 28 7.02 1.28 6.86
C MET A 28 8.52 1.59 6.85
N THR A 29 8.92 2.70 6.24
CA THR A 29 10.33 3.13 6.27
C THR A 29 10.74 3.77 7.59
N ILE A 30 9.79 4.35 8.33
CA ILE A 30 10.00 4.99 9.63
C ILE A 30 8.96 4.44 10.62
N PRO A 31 9.15 3.22 11.14
CA PRO A 31 8.18 2.59 12.05
C PRO A 31 8.03 3.38 13.36
N ASP A 32 9.08 4.05 13.85
CA ASP A 32 9.04 4.87 15.07
C ASP A 32 8.14 6.11 14.98
N LYS A 33 7.82 6.57 13.75
CA LYS A 33 7.01 7.78 13.54
C LYS A 33 5.97 7.54 12.45
N PRO A 34 4.93 6.72 12.70
CA PRO A 34 3.95 6.29 11.70
C PRO A 34 3.07 7.44 11.17
N THR A 35 2.94 8.53 11.92
CA THR A 35 2.19 9.74 11.54
C THR A 35 3.05 10.82 10.90
N SER A 36 4.37 10.57 10.74
CA SER A 36 5.29 11.54 10.14
C SER A 36 4.89 11.86 8.71
N SER A 37 4.94 13.13 8.32
CA SER A 37 4.74 13.56 6.93
C SER A 37 5.83 13.02 5.98
N LYS A 38 6.97 12.59 6.53
CA LYS A 38 8.05 11.91 5.79
C LYS A 38 7.88 10.39 5.75
N GLN A 39 6.83 9.84 6.36
CA GLN A 39 6.61 8.40 6.33
C GLN A 39 6.37 7.94 4.89
N ARG A 40 7.05 6.86 4.51
CA ARG A 40 6.88 6.20 3.22
C ARG A 40 6.68 4.70 3.44
N TYR A 41 6.14 4.06 2.41
CA TYR A 41 5.94 2.62 2.37
C TYR A 41 6.82 2.06 1.26
N GLN A 42 7.45 0.92 1.53
CA GLN A 42 8.23 0.17 0.55
C GLN A 42 7.62 -1.21 0.37
N THR A 43 7.58 -1.68 -0.89
CA THR A 43 7.14 -3.03 -1.21
C THR A 43 8.18 -4.04 -0.77
N THR A 44 7.74 -5.06 -0.04
CA THR A 44 8.57 -6.18 0.39
C THR A 44 8.77 -7.17 -0.76
N GLU A 45 9.54 -8.22 -0.52
CA GLU A 45 9.69 -9.32 -1.47
C GLU A 45 8.34 -10.02 -1.76
N GLN A 46 7.52 -10.23 -0.75
CA GLN A 46 6.18 -10.82 -0.91
C GLN A 46 5.26 -9.94 -1.75
N GLY A 47 5.29 -8.62 -1.51
CA GLY A 47 4.56 -7.67 -2.33
C GLY A 47 4.99 -7.69 -3.79
N ARG A 48 6.30 -7.84 -4.07
CA ARG A 48 6.81 -7.96 -5.44
C ARG A 48 6.38 -9.26 -6.11
N ALA A 49 6.48 -10.39 -5.42
CA ALA A 49 6.02 -11.67 -5.94
C ALA A 49 4.52 -11.66 -6.26
N LEU A 50 3.71 -10.96 -5.45
CA LEU A 50 2.29 -10.77 -5.76
C LEU A 50 2.08 -9.91 -7.02
N LEU A 51 2.83 -8.81 -7.17
CA LEU A 51 2.76 -7.98 -8.37
C LEU A 51 3.14 -8.77 -9.63
N GLU A 52 4.19 -9.59 -9.57
CA GLU A 52 4.58 -10.45 -10.69
C GLU A 52 3.49 -11.47 -11.03
N ARG A 53 2.81 -12.03 -10.02
CA ARG A 53 1.66 -12.91 -10.24
C ARG A 53 0.49 -12.17 -10.88
N LEU A 54 0.16 -10.98 -10.39
CA LEU A 54 -0.92 -10.15 -10.93
C LEU A 54 -0.65 -9.73 -12.38
N ASP A 55 0.59 -9.38 -12.71
CA ASP A 55 1.02 -9.07 -14.08
C ASP A 55 0.87 -10.30 -15.00
N MET A 56 1.20 -11.50 -14.51
CA MET A 56 1.01 -12.75 -15.27
C MET A 56 -0.46 -13.17 -15.38
N GLU A 57 -1.31 -12.84 -14.41
CA GLU A 57 -2.74 -13.17 -14.43
C GLU A 57 -3.55 -12.16 -15.27
N GLY A 58 -3.15 -10.89 -15.30
CA GLY A 58 -3.76 -9.82 -16.10
C GLY A 58 -3.46 -9.90 -17.61
N GLY A 59 -2.47 -10.69 -18.04
CA GLY A 59 -2.15 -10.96 -19.44
C GLY A 59 -3.01 -12.04 -20.12
N ARG A 60 -3.99 -12.62 -19.41
CA ARG A 60 -4.97 -13.56 -19.97
C ARG A 60 -6.32 -12.86 -20.17
N SER A 61 -6.40 -11.98 -21.15
CA SER A 61 -7.67 -11.47 -21.70
C SER A 61 -7.55 -11.30 -23.20
#